data_AF-A0A143AT45-F1
#
_entry.id   AF-A0A143AT45-F1
#
_cell.length_a   1.000
_cell.length_b   1.000
_cell.length_c   1.000
_cell.angle_alpha   90.00
_cell.angle_beta   90.00
_cell.angle_gamma   90.00
#
_symmetry.space_group_name_H-M   'P 1'
#
loop_
_entity.id
_entity.type
_entity.pdbx_description
1 polymer ?
#
loop_
_entity_poly.entity_id
_entity_poly.type
_entity_poly.pdbx_seq_one_letter_code
_entity_poly.pdbx_strand_id
1 'polypeptide(L)'
;MSDLRGLLFGLIVVVAIYLLDRYLPRWVGAIPGVIFLGFMIWLIVTKGSANLVTMLVVLVVGEAVLNGIWLETIEDRKKKLKQELSKMKAKDITYK
;
A
#
# COMPACT_ATOMS: atom_id res chain seq x y z
N MET A 1 20.67 15.97 -21.72
CA MET A 1 21.00 15.41 -20.37
C MET A 1 19.77 15.19 -19.49
N SER A 2 18.60 15.71 -19.86
CA SER A 2 17.35 15.58 -19.09
C SER A 2 16.65 14.24 -19.29
N ASP A 3 16.69 13.68 -20.51
CA ASP A 3 15.97 12.45 -20.87
C ASP A 3 16.54 11.20 -20.21
N LEU A 4 17.87 11.09 -20.11
CA LEU A 4 18.53 10.00 -19.40
C LEU A 4 18.24 10.00 -17.90
N ARG A 5 18.11 11.19 -17.30
CA ARG A 5 17.73 11.32 -15.88
C ARG A 5 16.28 10.90 -15.66
N GLY A 6 15.37 11.27 -16.57
CA GLY A 6 13.98 10.82 -16.54
C GLY A 6 13.84 9.31 -16.70
N LEU A 7 14.59 8.72 -17.64
CA LEU A 7 14.65 7.26 -17.84
C LEU A 7 15.22 6.51 -16.63
N LEU A 8 16.30 7.01 -16.03
CA LEU A 8 16.86 6.45 -14.80
C LEU A 8 15.87 6.55 -13.64
N PHE A 9 15.14 7.65 -13.51
CA PHE A 9 14.11 7.81 -12.49
C PHE A 9 12.96 6.82 -12.70
N GLY A 10 12.50 6.65 -13.95
CA GLY A 10 11.50 5.65 -14.30
C GLY A 10 11.95 4.22 -13.98
N LEU A 11 13.21 3.89 -14.27
CA LEU A 11 13.80 2.58 -13.94
C LEU A 11 13.84 2.33 -12.43
N ILE A 12 14.23 3.34 -11.64
CA ILE A 12 14.25 3.28 -10.17
C ILE A 12 12.83 3.07 -9.62
N VAL A 13 11.83 3.76 -10.19
CA VAL A 13 10.42 3.59 -9.79
C VAL A 13 9.93 2.17 -10.11
N VAL A 14 10.25 1.63 -11.29
CA VAL A 14 9.88 0.26 -11.67
C VAL A 14 10.55 -0.77 -10.76
N VAL A 15 11.83 -0.58 -10.44
CA VAL A 15 12.57 -1.44 -9.49
C VAL A 15 11.99 -1.34 -8.09
N ALA A 16 11.61 -0.14 -7.63
CA ALA A 16 10.95 0.07 -6.35
C ALA A 16 9.58 -0.63 -6.31
N ILE A 17 8.77 -0.54 -7.37
CA ILE A 17 7.49 -1.25 -7.48
C ILE A 17 7.69 -2.77 -7.48
N TYR A 18 8.69 -3.27 -8.22
CA TYR A 18 8.99 -4.69 -8.27
C TYR A 18 9.50 -5.22 -6.91
N LEU A 19 10.33 -4.44 -6.22
CA LEU A 19 10.77 -4.76 -4.85
C LEU A 19 9.61 -4.69 -3.86
N LEU A 20 8.72 -3.70 -4.00
CA LEU A 20 7.50 -3.62 -3.21
C LEU A 20 6.66 -4.89 -3.43
N ASP A 21 6.37 -5.27 -4.67
CA ASP A 21 5.56 -6.45 -5.03
C ASP A 21 6.19 -7.77 -4.52
N ARG A 22 7.51 -7.93 -4.71
CA ARG A 22 8.25 -9.13 -4.33
C ARG A 22 8.41 -9.28 -2.82
N TYR A 23 8.62 -8.19 -2.10
CA TYR A 23 8.97 -8.22 -0.68
C TYR A 23 7.84 -7.84 0.26
N LEU A 24 6.70 -7.31 -0.22
CA LEU A 24 5.57 -6.74 0.54
C LEU A 24 5.28 -7.51 1.85
N PRO A 25 5.94 -7.13 2.97
CA PRO A 25 5.68 -7.67 4.29
C PRO A 25 4.34 -7.08 4.75
N ARG A 26 3.76 -7.69 5.80
CA ARG A 26 2.52 -7.24 6.49
C ARG A 26 2.54 -5.80 7.04
N TRP A 27 3.53 -4.98 6.71
CA TRP A 27 3.76 -3.62 7.23
C TRP A 27 3.83 -2.58 6.10
N VAL A 28 3.99 -2.97 4.83
CA VAL A 28 4.18 -2.01 3.72
C VAL A 28 2.91 -1.23 3.35
N GLY A 29 1.71 -1.73 3.58
CA GLY A 29 0.50 -0.94 3.34
C GLY A 29 0.20 0.08 4.43
N ALA A 30 0.97 0.10 5.52
CA ALA A 30 1.02 1.27 6.39
C ALA A 30 1.83 2.42 5.77
N ILE A 31 2.72 2.14 4.81
CA ILE A 31 3.59 3.16 4.19
C ILE A 31 2.79 4.19 3.38
N PRO A 32 1.82 3.80 2.52
CA PRO A 32 0.95 4.76 1.84
C PRO A 32 0.20 5.69 2.81
N GLY A 33 -0.31 5.14 3.93
CA GLY A 33 -0.95 5.93 4.99
C GLY A 33 0.02 6.94 5.61
N VAL A 34 1.19 6.49 6.06
CA VAL A 34 2.20 7.38 6.68
C VAL A 34 2.68 8.48 5.73
N ILE A 35 2.88 8.18 4.44
CA ILE A 35 3.25 9.16 3.42
C ILE A 35 2.11 10.16 3.19
N PHE A 36 0.87 9.69 3.08
CA PHE A 36 -0.30 10.54 2.90
C PHE A 36 -0.51 11.48 4.08
N LEU A 37 -0.39 10.97 5.32
CA LEU A 37 -0.45 11.76 6.54
C LEU A 37 0.62 12.86 6.55
N GLY A 38 1.87 12.52 6.26
CA GLY A 38 2.97 13.47 6.20
C GLY A 38 2.76 14.55 5.13
N PHE A 39 2.24 14.16 3.96
CA PHE A 39 1.91 15.08 2.88
C PHE A 39 0.76 16.03 3.25
N MET A 40 -0.28 15.52 3.91
CA MET A 40 -1.41 16.33 4.39
C MET A 40 -0.97 17.33 5.46
N ILE A 41 -0.13 16.91 6.41
CA ILE A 41 0.46 17.81 7.43
C ILE A 41 1.28 18.91 6.75
N TRP A 42 2.12 18.55 5.77
CA TRP A 42 2.91 19.52 5.02
C TRP A 42 2.04 20.52 4.24
N LEU A 43 0.95 20.06 3.62
CA LEU A 43 -0.02 20.92 2.93
C LEU A 43 -0.72 21.88 3.89
N ILE A 44 -1.12 21.41 5.08
CA ILE A 44 -1.77 22.24 6.11
C ILE A 44 -0.82 23.34 6.59
N VAL A 45 0.46 23.00 6.83
CA VAL A 45 1.48 23.96 7.29
C VAL A 45 1.85 24.96 6.20
N THR A 46 2.00 24.51 4.95
CA THR A 46 2.50 25.35 3.84
C THR A 46 1.41 26.20 3.19
N LYS A 47 0.17 25.68 3.14
CA LYS A 47 -0.97 26.32 2.46
C LYS A 47 -2.10 26.69 3.41
N GLY A 48 -1.79 27.09 4.65
CA GLY A 48 -2.70 27.35 5.78
C GLY A 48 -3.86 28.36 5.57
N SER A 49 -4.20 28.71 4.33
CA SER A 49 -5.32 29.53 3.90
C SER A 49 -6.43 28.77 3.18
N ALA A 50 -6.25 27.49 2.83
CA ALA A 50 -7.36 26.65 2.34
C ALA A 50 -8.29 26.26 3.50
N ASN A 51 -9.59 26.15 3.23
CA ASN A 51 -10.63 25.87 4.21
C ASN A 51 -10.27 24.63 5.07
N LEU A 52 -9.87 24.86 6.33
CA LEU A 52 -9.36 23.84 7.25
C LEU A 52 -10.31 22.66 7.41
N VAL A 53 -11.62 22.92 7.38
CA VAL A 53 -12.66 21.89 7.45
C VAL A 53 -12.54 20.92 6.29
N THR A 54 -12.34 21.42 5.06
CA THR A 54 -12.17 20.59 3.87
C THR A 54 -10.90 19.73 3.97
N MET A 55 -9.79 20.28 4.45
CA MET A 55 -8.55 19.52 4.65
C MET A 55 -8.70 18.40 5.69
N LEU A 56 -9.40 18.66 6.80
CA LEU A 56 -9.66 17.66 7.83
C LEU A 56 -10.55 16.52 7.29
N VAL A 57 -11.60 16.84 6.53
CA VAL A 57 -12.45 15.83 5.89
C VAL A 57 -11.64 14.96 4.94
N VAL A 58 -10.80 15.57 4.10
CA VAL A 58 -9.94 14.83 3.16
C VAL A 58 -8.93 13.95 3.89
N LEU A 59 -8.38 14.41 5.01
CA LEU A 59 -7.46 13.62 5.83
C LEU A 59 -8.15 12.38 6.38
N VAL A 60 -9.31 12.55 7.02
CA VAL A 60 -10.07 11.43 7.62
C VAL A 60 -10.53 10.43 6.55
N VAL A 61 -11.08 10.91 5.44
CA VAL A 61 -11.55 10.04 4.35
C VAL A 61 -10.37 9.34 3.66
N GLY A 62 -9.28 10.05 3.40
CA GLY A 62 -8.08 9.49 2.76
C GLY A 62 -7.44 8.38 3.60
N GLU A 63 -7.26 8.61 4.91
CA GLU A 63 -6.75 7.59 5.84
C GLU A 63 -7.69 6.37 5.95
N ALA A 64 -9.00 6.58 5.96
CA ALA A 64 -9.98 5.49 6.02
C ALA A 64 -9.92 4.61 4.75
N VAL A 65 -9.80 5.21 3.57
CA VAL A 65 -9.67 4.49 2.30
C VAL A 65 -8.35 3.71 2.26
N LEU A 66 -7.23 4.33 2.63
CA LEU A 66 -5.92 3.68 2.63
C LEU A 66 -5.87 2.49 3.58
N ASN A 67 -6.46 2.63 4.78
CA ASN A 67 -6.59 1.51 5.72
C ASN A 67 -7.54 0.42 5.22
N GLY A 68 -8.63 0.78 4.54
CA GLY A 68 -9.56 -0.17 3.93
C GLY A 68 -8.88 -1.08 2.89
N ILE A 69 -8.14 -0.48 1.95
CA ILE A 69 -7.39 -1.21 0.92
C ILE A 69 -6.38 -2.17 1.55
N TRP A 70 -5.74 -1.74 2.64
CA TRP A 70 -4.76 -2.56 3.35
C TRP A 70 -5.39 -3.78 4.03
N LEU A 71 -6.53 -3.58 4.71
CA LEU A 71 -7.26 -4.66 5.37
C LEU A 71 -7.72 -5.72 4.36
N GLU A 72 -8.28 -5.28 3.23
CA GLU A 72 -8.73 -6.16 2.15
C GLU A 72 -7.56 -6.99 1.59
N THR A 73 -6.42 -6.35 1.35
CA THR A 73 -5.20 -7.02 0.86
C THR A 73 -4.68 -8.08 1.85
N ILE A 74 -4.76 -7.84 3.16
CA ILE A 74 -4.36 -8.81 4.18
C ILE A 74 -5.33 -10.01 4.19
N GLU A 75 -6.62 -9.75 4.06
CA GLU A 75 -7.66 -10.77 4.08
C GLU A 75 -7.57 -11.72 2.87
N ASP A 76 -7.32 -11.16 1.69
CA ASP A 76 -7.10 -11.95 0.47
C ASP A 76 -5.89 -12.87 0.56
N ARG A 77 -4.78 -12.39 1.14
CA ARG A 77 -3.58 -13.23 1.37
C ARG A 77 -3.89 -14.38 2.33
N LYS A 78 -4.64 -14.12 3.41
CA LYS A 78 -5.06 -15.18 4.34
C LYS A 78 -5.95 -16.21 3.65
N LYS A 79 -6.86 -15.77 2.77
CA LYS A 79 -7.76 -16.65 2.03
C LYS A 79 -6.99 -17.56 1.06
N LYS A 80 -6.02 -17.02 0.31
CA LYS A 80 -5.14 -17.81 -0.57
C LYS A 80 -4.32 -18.86 0.20
N LEU A 81 -3.70 -18.46 1.30
CA LEU A 81 -2.97 -19.37 2.19
C LEU A 81 -3.85 -20.51 2.71
N LYS A 82 -5.08 -20.19 3.16
CA LYS A 82 -6.02 -21.20 3.66
C LYS A 82 -6.44 -22.20 2.57
N GLN A 83 -6.61 -21.72 1.33
CA GLN A 83 -6.93 -22.56 0.18
C GLN A 83 -5.76 -23.47 -0.24
N GLU A 84 -4.52 -22.97 -0.19
CA GLU A 84 -3.34 -23.81 -0.47
C GLU A 84 -3.17 -24.89 0.62
N LEU A 85 -3.36 -24.52 1.88
CA LEU A 85 -3.24 -25.43 3.01
C LEU A 85 -4.34 -26.51 3.01
N SER A 86 -5.56 -26.19 2.58
CA SER A 86 -6.63 -27.19 2.42
C SER A 86 -6.36 -28.15 1.26
N LYS A 87 -5.75 -27.69 0.17
CA LYS A 87 -5.32 -28.56 -0.95
C LYS A 87 -4.22 -29.52 -0.51
N MET A 88 -3.24 -29.05 0.26
CA MET A 88 -2.17 -29.90 0.82
C MET A 88 -2.74 -30.97 1.76
N LYS A 89 -3.64 -30.57 2.69
CA LYS A 89 -4.31 -31.53 3.58
C LYS A 89 -5.13 -32.57 2.83
N ALA A 90 -5.88 -32.17 1.80
CA ALA A 90 -6.66 -33.12 1.00
C ALA A 90 -5.77 -34.16 0.33
N LYS A 91 -4.60 -33.74 -0.18
CA LYS A 91 -3.63 -34.62 -0.84
C LYS A 91 -2.99 -35.62 0.13
N ASP A 92 -2.70 -35.21 1.37
CA ASP A 92 -2.18 -36.11 2.42
C ASP A 92 -3.19 -37.17 2.86
N ILE A 93 -4.48 -36.83 2.92
CA ILE A 93 -5.54 -37.76 3.35
C ILE A 93 -5.79 -38.82 2.25
N THR A 94 -5.63 -38.49 0.98
CA THR A 94 -5.81 -39.43 -0.14
C THR A 94 -4.66 -40.42 -0.28
N TYR A 95 -3.48 -40.12 0.27
CA TYR A 95 -2.30 -41.01 0.17
C TYR A 95 -2.17 -41.98 1.36
N LYS A 96 -3.15 -41.98 2.29
CA LYS A 96 -3.20 -42.85 3.46
C LYS A 96 -4.31 -43.88 3.31
#